data_AF-A0AAV0V3N3-F1
#
_entry.id   AF-A0AAV0V3N3-F1
#
_cell.length_a   1.000
_cell.length_b   1.000
_cell.length_c   1.000
_cell.angle_alpha   90.00
_cell.angle_beta   90.00
_cell.angle_gamma   90.00
#
_symmetry.space_group_name_H-M   'P 1'
#
loop_
_entity.id
_entity.type
_entity.pdbx_description
1 polymer ?
#
loop_
_entity_poly.entity_id
_entity_poly.type
_entity_poly.pdbx_seq_one_letter_code
_entity_poly.pdbx_strand_id
1 'polypeptide(L)'
;MNVSFRIATAALLLLAAVTDAAVCDTKGNASCDEKELTVTKDTLIASDMGIEKVVSAPNIKTLDLSLNNISSLSLTDLTALEKLILASNAIATFNNLAIPNTVIFLDLSWNMIDSFDGMSLPDTLKQLYLGGNPLKSVAGFGLSGLDGVKFPNSLKFIDFSLNAVTSMPVGFPSTVVQITATDNKLSKLTEYAFPSSIALLNFSGNPIKSIREFCSP
;
A
#
# COMPACT_ATOMS: atom_id res chain seq x y z
N MET A 1 10.19 -13.50 23.83
CA MET A 1 11.37 -12.65 24.05
C MET A 1 11.27 -11.50 23.08
N ASN A 2 11.12 -10.28 23.58
CA ASN A 2 11.28 -9.08 22.75
C ASN A 2 12.79 -8.85 22.64
N VAL A 3 13.31 -8.77 21.42
CA VAL A 3 14.72 -8.45 21.19
C VAL A 3 14.75 -7.10 20.51
N SER A 4 15.28 -6.10 21.21
CA SER A 4 15.50 -4.76 20.67
C SER A 4 16.89 -4.69 20.07
N PHE A 5 17.00 -4.26 18.81
CA PHE A 5 18.28 -4.03 18.14
C PHE A 5 18.45 -2.54 17.86
N ARG A 6 19.70 -2.07 17.90
CA ARG A 6 20.13 -0.69 17.57
C ARG A 6 20.74 -0.74 16.18
N ILE A 7 20.17 -0.05 15.20
CA ILE A 7 20.72 0.01 13.82
C ILE A 7 21.10 1.46 13.52
N ALA A 8 22.32 1.67 13.03
CA ALA A 8 22.79 2.99 12.58
C ALA A 8 22.06 3.46 11.31
N THR A 9 21.92 4.78 11.22
CA THR A 9 21.31 5.55 10.15
C THR A 9 22.09 5.43 8.84
N ALA A 10 21.97 4.28 8.17
CA ALA A 10 22.18 4.06 6.74
C ALA A 10 21.85 2.59 6.43
N ALA A 11 20.61 2.34 6.01
CA ALA A 11 20.17 1.18 5.23
C ALA A 11 20.94 -0.14 5.41
N LEU A 12 20.60 -0.93 6.43
CA LEU A 12 20.72 -2.40 6.32
C LEU A 12 19.75 -3.08 7.28
N LEU A 13 18.51 -3.28 6.84
CA LEU A 13 17.62 -4.25 7.49
C LEU A 13 18.11 -5.65 7.08
N LEU A 14 18.99 -6.22 7.90
CA LEU A 14 19.42 -7.62 7.81
C LEU A 14 18.89 -8.32 9.06
N LEU A 15 17.69 -8.90 9.00
CA LEU A 15 17.17 -9.74 10.08
C LEU A 15 17.42 -11.21 9.74
N ALA A 16 18.65 -11.66 9.97
CA ALA A 16 18.90 -13.07 10.18
C ALA A 16 18.28 -13.46 11.53
N ALA A 17 17.34 -14.39 11.51
CA ALA A 17 16.93 -15.08 12.72
C ALA A 17 18.18 -15.70 13.36
N VAL A 18 18.62 -15.11 14.48
CA VAL A 18 19.64 -15.62 15.41
C VAL A 18 20.96 -16.04 14.75
N THR A 19 21.92 -15.12 14.67
CA THR A 19 23.34 -15.29 15.10
C THR A 19 24.14 -14.04 14.71
N ASP A 20 24.86 -13.49 15.69
CA ASP A 20 25.95 -12.51 15.65
C ASP A 20 26.09 -11.48 14.48
N ALA A 21 26.33 -10.22 14.88
CA ALA A 21 26.79 -9.04 14.11
C ALA A 21 25.70 -8.22 13.37
N ALA A 22 25.71 -6.88 13.38
CA ALA A 22 26.84 -5.97 13.42
C ALA A 22 26.63 -4.74 14.33
N VAL A 23 27.68 -4.43 15.09
CA VAL A 23 27.90 -3.21 15.88
C VAL A 23 28.40 -2.11 14.96
N CYS A 24 27.92 -0.88 15.15
CA CYS A 24 28.44 0.31 14.48
C CYS A 24 29.97 0.41 14.69
N ASP A 25 30.76 0.43 13.61
CA ASP A 25 32.21 0.67 13.70
C ASP A 25 32.45 2.12 14.14
N THR A 26 33.13 2.28 15.28
CA THR A 26 33.33 3.53 16.03
C THR A 26 34.51 4.34 15.53
N LYS A 27 34.66 4.50 14.22
CA LYS A 27 35.75 5.30 13.63
C LYS A 27 35.26 6.55 12.92
N GLY A 28 34.75 7.49 13.72
CA GLY A 28 34.77 8.92 13.39
C GLY A 28 33.42 9.62 13.32
N ASN A 29 33.03 10.22 14.45
CA ASN A 29 32.16 11.40 14.58
C ASN A 29 30.89 11.48 13.70
N ALA A 30 29.99 10.51 13.84
CA ALA A 30 28.58 10.69 13.47
C ALA A 30 27.69 10.33 14.68
N SER A 31 26.85 11.28 15.11
CA SER A 31 25.80 11.04 16.12
C SER A 31 24.91 9.90 15.63
N CYS A 32 24.95 8.77 16.34
CA CYS A 32 24.03 7.67 16.10
C CYS A 32 22.74 7.99 16.84
N ASP A 33 21.79 8.64 16.17
CA ASP A 33 20.42 8.72 16.67
C ASP A 33 19.81 7.32 16.53
N GLU A 34 19.97 6.51 17.58
CA GLU A 34 19.53 5.12 17.62
C GLU A 34 18.00 5.06 17.67
N LYS A 35 17.39 4.33 16.74
CA LYS A 35 15.96 4.05 16.74
C LYS A 35 15.73 2.60 17.16
N GLU A 36 14.85 2.38 18.13
CA GLU A 36 14.55 1.03 18.66
C GLU A 36 13.63 0.25 17.70
N LEU A 37 14.03 -0.98 17.37
CA LEU A 37 13.25 -1.91 16.55
C LEU A 37 12.51 -2.91 17.42
N THR A 38 11.19 -3.04 17.27
CA THR A 38 10.38 -4.04 18.00
C THR A 38 10.12 -5.26 17.12
N VAL A 39 10.59 -6.43 17.57
CA VAL A 39 10.31 -7.73 16.92
C VAL A 39 9.51 -8.61 17.87
N THR A 40 8.27 -8.94 17.52
CA THR A 40 7.41 -9.84 18.31
C THR A 40 6.91 -11.00 17.48
N LYS A 41 7.34 -12.22 17.81
CA LYS A 41 6.92 -13.55 17.34
C LYS A 41 6.90 -13.79 15.81
N ASP A 42 6.31 -12.91 15.00
CA ASP A 42 6.33 -12.88 13.52
C ASP A 42 6.07 -11.45 12.95
N THR A 43 6.14 -10.42 13.80
CA THR A 43 5.85 -9.02 13.47
C THR A 43 7.11 -8.18 13.63
N LEU A 44 7.41 -7.39 12.61
CA LEU A 44 8.48 -6.41 12.59
C LEU A 44 7.88 -5.01 12.47
N ILE A 45 8.12 -4.16 13.46
CA ILE A 45 7.72 -2.75 13.43
C ILE A 45 8.99 -1.91 13.29
N ALA A 46 9.12 -1.27 12.13
CA ALA A 46 10.24 -0.43 11.74
C ALA A 46 9.74 0.95 11.25
N SER A 47 8.73 1.50 11.93
CA SER A 47 8.11 2.77 11.59
C SER A 47 8.97 3.95 12.04
N ASP A 48 9.02 5.02 11.24
CA ASP A 48 9.83 6.21 11.50
C ASP A 48 11.28 5.85 11.85
N MET A 49 11.94 5.08 10.98
CA MET A 49 13.33 4.64 11.18
C MET A 49 14.33 5.26 10.21
N GLY A 50 13.87 6.11 9.29
CA GLY A 50 14.72 6.64 8.21
C GLY A 50 15.17 5.55 7.23
N ILE A 51 14.38 4.49 7.08
CA ILE A 51 14.67 3.39 6.16
C ILE A 51 14.45 3.87 4.73
N GLU A 52 15.46 3.70 3.89
CA GLU A 52 15.36 3.97 2.45
C GLU A 52 15.30 2.66 1.63
N LYS A 53 15.85 1.57 2.17
CA LYS A 53 15.93 0.26 1.50
C LYS A 53 15.84 -0.90 2.49
N VAL A 54 15.09 -1.94 2.12
CA VAL A 54 15.01 -3.23 2.84
C VAL A 54 15.82 -4.27 2.07
N VAL A 55 16.68 -5.02 2.78
CA VAL A 55 17.55 -6.04 2.17
C VAL A 55 17.07 -7.45 2.48
N SER A 56 16.70 -7.76 3.73
CA SER A 56 16.20 -9.10 4.10
C SER A 56 15.44 -9.10 5.43
N ALA A 57 14.34 -9.86 5.50
CA ALA A 57 13.56 -10.08 6.73
C ALA A 57 12.83 -11.44 6.72
N PRO A 58 13.53 -12.59 6.63
CA PRO A 58 12.92 -13.91 6.53
C PRO A 58 11.99 -14.23 7.72
N ASN A 59 10.90 -14.94 7.40
CA ASN A 59 9.94 -15.53 8.35
C ASN A 59 9.07 -14.54 9.15
N ILE A 60 8.84 -13.33 8.65
CA ILE A 60 7.84 -12.42 9.24
C ILE A 60 6.50 -12.52 8.51
N LYS A 61 5.41 -12.41 9.26
CA LYS A 61 4.04 -12.33 8.75
C LYS A 61 3.53 -10.89 8.64
N THR A 62 3.97 -10.02 9.53
CA THR A 62 3.60 -8.61 9.53
C THR A 62 4.84 -7.73 9.48
N LEU A 63 4.87 -6.83 8.51
CA LEU A 63 5.93 -5.85 8.33
C LEU A 63 5.33 -4.45 8.29
N ASP A 64 5.70 -3.63 9.28
CA ASP A 64 5.37 -2.21 9.31
C ASP A 64 6.62 -1.39 9.03
N LEU A 65 6.60 -0.70 7.89
CA LEU A 65 7.64 0.19 7.40
C LEU A 65 7.08 1.62 7.20
N SER A 66 6.01 1.97 7.91
CA SER A 66 5.39 3.30 7.79
C SER A 66 6.34 4.43 8.20
N LEU A 67 6.04 5.66 7.77
CA LEU A 67 6.79 6.87 8.17
C LEU A 67 8.28 6.83 7.82
N ASN A 68 8.65 6.19 6.72
CA ASN A 68 10.04 6.10 6.24
C ASN A 68 10.22 6.85 4.90
N ASN A 69 11.40 6.74 4.29
CA ASN A 69 11.72 7.38 3.00
C ASN A 69 11.81 6.35 1.86
N ILE A 70 11.02 5.27 1.94
CA ILE A 70 11.09 4.19 0.96
C ILE A 70 10.47 4.67 -0.36
N SER A 71 11.25 4.63 -1.43
CA SER A 71 10.81 4.97 -2.79
C SER A 71 10.66 3.75 -3.70
N SER A 72 11.34 2.65 -3.35
CA SER A 72 11.25 1.35 -4.01
C SER A 72 11.51 0.20 -3.03
N LEU A 73 10.92 -0.95 -3.32
CA LEU A 73 10.92 -2.07 -2.40
C LEU A 73 10.73 -3.39 -3.16
N SER A 74 11.59 -4.37 -2.88
CA SER A 74 11.43 -5.75 -3.36
C SER A 74 11.48 -6.70 -2.18
N LEU A 75 10.36 -7.39 -1.92
CA LEU A 75 10.15 -8.32 -0.81
C LEU A 75 9.77 -9.72 -1.28
N THR A 76 10.05 -10.09 -2.53
CA THR A 76 9.66 -11.38 -3.13
C THR A 76 10.14 -12.59 -2.32
N ASP A 77 11.23 -12.44 -1.58
CA ASP A 77 11.82 -13.50 -0.75
C ASP A 77 11.10 -13.69 0.60
N LEU A 78 10.19 -12.77 0.97
CA LEU A 78 9.42 -12.86 2.22
C LEU A 78 8.18 -13.72 2.03
N THR A 79 8.40 -15.03 1.87
CA THR A 79 7.38 -16.02 1.53
C THR A 79 6.34 -16.30 2.62
N ALA A 80 6.49 -15.72 3.82
CA ALA A 80 5.52 -15.81 4.91
C ALA A 80 4.75 -14.50 5.15
N LEU A 81 5.04 -13.43 4.39
CA LEU A 81 4.51 -12.10 4.65
C LEU A 81 3.02 -12.03 4.27
N GLU A 82 2.16 -11.74 5.24
CA GLU A 82 0.71 -11.65 5.08
C GLU A 82 0.21 -10.19 5.14
N LYS A 83 0.87 -9.34 5.94
CA LYS A 83 0.49 -7.93 6.18
C LYS A 83 1.68 -7.00 5.96
N LEU A 84 1.52 -6.04 5.05
CA LEU A 84 2.53 -5.04 4.72
C LEU A 84 1.96 -3.63 4.88
N ILE A 85 2.59 -2.83 5.74
CA ILE A 85 2.24 -1.42 5.96
C ILE A 85 3.39 -0.55 5.44
N LEU A 86 3.10 0.27 4.43
CA LEU A 86 4.02 1.19 3.78
C LEU A 86 3.46 2.63 3.82
N ALA A 87 2.54 2.91 4.74
CA ALA A 87 1.92 4.23 4.84
C ALA A 87 2.95 5.33 5.11
N SER A 88 2.77 6.53 4.54
CA SER A 88 3.69 7.67 4.73
C SER A 88 5.13 7.33 4.30
N ASN A 89 5.31 7.02 3.02
CA ASN A 89 6.61 6.79 2.38
C ASN A 89 6.72 7.64 1.09
N ALA A 90 7.76 7.42 0.29
CA ALA A 90 8.04 8.14 -0.95
C ALA A 90 7.77 7.30 -2.22
N ILE A 91 6.84 6.34 -2.16
CA ILE A 91 6.53 5.46 -3.29
C ILE A 91 5.71 6.23 -4.33
N ALA A 92 6.25 6.38 -5.54
CA ALA A 92 5.59 7.14 -6.61
C ALA A 92 4.89 6.27 -7.66
N THR A 93 5.23 4.99 -7.78
CA THR A 93 4.69 4.08 -8.80
C THR A 93 4.70 2.64 -8.32
N PHE A 94 3.74 1.83 -8.81
CA PHE A 94 3.72 0.40 -8.53
C PHE A 94 4.89 -0.36 -9.15
N ASN A 95 5.52 0.15 -10.22
CA ASN A 95 6.73 -0.45 -10.80
C ASN A 95 7.91 -0.53 -9.80
N ASN A 96 7.88 0.32 -8.77
CA ASN A 96 8.90 0.34 -7.73
C ASN A 96 8.64 -0.72 -6.64
N LEU A 97 7.58 -1.52 -6.75
CA LEU A 97 7.16 -2.50 -5.77
C LEU A 97 7.19 -3.91 -6.35
N ALA A 98 7.91 -4.81 -5.69
CA ALA A 98 7.81 -6.25 -5.90
C ALA A 98 7.34 -6.92 -4.61
N ILE A 99 6.04 -7.20 -4.52
CA ILE A 99 5.37 -7.69 -3.31
C ILE A 99 5.15 -9.21 -3.44
N PRO A 100 5.47 -10.02 -2.41
CA PRO A 100 5.30 -11.47 -2.49
C PRO A 100 3.83 -11.87 -2.58
N ASN A 101 3.54 -12.97 -3.28
CA ASN A 101 2.18 -13.44 -3.54
C ASN A 101 1.45 -14.01 -2.30
N THR A 102 1.96 -13.74 -1.10
CA THR A 102 1.38 -14.11 0.19
C THR A 102 0.68 -12.96 0.89
N VAL A 103 0.89 -11.72 0.44
CA VAL A 103 0.34 -10.52 1.09
C VAL A 103 -1.18 -10.43 0.86
N ILE A 104 -1.90 -10.39 1.97
CA ILE A 104 -3.37 -10.32 2.04
C ILE A 104 -3.82 -8.89 2.36
N PHE A 105 -3.01 -8.13 3.09
CA PHE A 105 -3.26 -6.74 3.49
C PHE A 105 -2.10 -5.86 3.05
N LEU A 106 -2.41 -4.81 2.29
CA LEU A 106 -1.44 -3.82 1.83
C LEU A 106 -1.94 -2.40 2.10
N ASP A 107 -1.16 -1.64 2.86
CA ASP A 107 -1.39 -0.21 3.07
C ASP A 107 -0.31 0.63 2.39
N LEU A 108 -0.72 1.38 1.38
CA LEU A 108 0.09 2.32 0.59
C LEU A 108 -0.41 3.77 0.79
N SER A 109 -1.15 4.04 1.85
CA SER A 109 -1.70 5.38 2.12
C SER A 109 -0.59 6.42 2.30
N TRP A 110 -0.87 7.68 2.01
CA TRP A 110 0.08 8.79 2.18
C TRP A 110 1.41 8.56 1.47
N ASN A 111 1.35 8.11 0.21
CA ASN A 111 2.50 8.01 -0.67
C ASN A 111 2.37 9.02 -1.83
N MET A 112 3.12 8.85 -2.90
CA MET A 112 3.13 9.73 -4.07
C MET A 112 2.58 9.05 -5.34
N ILE A 113 1.77 7.99 -5.18
CA ILE A 113 1.22 7.22 -6.31
C ILE A 113 0.16 8.06 -7.04
N ASP A 114 0.39 8.39 -8.31
CA ASP A 114 -0.51 9.25 -9.09
C ASP A 114 -1.41 8.51 -10.09
N SER A 115 -1.10 7.23 -10.36
CA SER A 115 -1.75 6.37 -11.35
C SER A 115 -1.65 4.89 -10.96
N PHE A 116 -2.43 4.04 -11.63
CA PHE A 116 -2.37 2.58 -11.48
C PHE A 116 -1.41 1.91 -12.49
N ASP A 117 -0.57 2.70 -13.16
CA ASP A 117 0.36 2.20 -14.16
C ASP A 117 1.41 1.28 -13.53
N GLY A 118 1.67 0.15 -14.18
CA GLY A 118 2.59 -0.86 -13.68
C GLY A 118 2.08 -1.64 -12.46
N MET A 119 0.78 -1.52 -12.12
CA MET A 119 0.22 -2.23 -10.99
C MET A 119 0.28 -3.76 -11.18
N SER A 120 1.13 -4.39 -10.37
CA SER A 120 1.21 -5.84 -10.22
C SER A 120 1.05 -6.18 -8.74
N LEU A 121 -0.19 -6.46 -8.34
CA LEU A 121 -0.53 -6.80 -6.96
C LEU A 121 -0.68 -8.31 -6.78
N PRO A 122 -0.41 -8.84 -5.57
CA PRO A 122 -0.62 -10.24 -5.24
C PRO A 122 -2.05 -10.72 -5.53
N ASP A 123 -2.19 -11.91 -6.12
CA ASP A 123 -3.48 -12.56 -6.36
C ASP A 123 -4.20 -12.92 -5.04
N THR A 124 -3.48 -12.94 -3.92
CA THR A 124 -3.98 -13.20 -2.56
C THR A 124 -4.48 -11.94 -1.84
N LEU A 125 -4.28 -10.76 -2.41
CA LEU A 125 -4.58 -9.48 -1.77
C LEU A 125 -6.08 -9.26 -1.58
N LYS A 126 -6.51 -9.12 -0.32
CA LYS A 126 -7.92 -8.91 0.06
C LYS A 126 -8.23 -7.46 0.44
N GLN A 127 -7.26 -6.72 0.98
CA GLN A 127 -7.44 -5.34 1.43
C GLN A 127 -6.33 -4.45 0.89
N LEU A 128 -6.73 -3.36 0.24
CA LEU A 128 -5.84 -2.38 -0.35
C LEU A 128 -6.20 -0.97 0.13
N TYR A 129 -5.26 -0.28 0.73
CA TYR A 129 -5.41 1.12 1.16
C TYR A 129 -4.46 2.00 0.34
N LEU A 130 -5.02 3.05 -0.27
CA LEU A 130 -4.37 4.00 -1.15
C LEU A 130 -4.76 5.45 -0.79
N GLY A 131 -5.27 5.67 0.43
CA GLY A 131 -5.76 6.97 0.87
C GLY A 131 -4.64 8.02 0.89
N GLY A 132 -4.94 9.28 0.60
CA GLY A 132 -3.95 10.36 0.73
C GLY A 132 -2.81 10.30 -0.29
N ASN A 133 -3.06 9.75 -1.48
CA ASN A 133 -2.14 9.77 -2.61
C ASN A 133 -2.55 10.86 -3.63
N PRO A 134 -1.69 11.22 -4.59
CA PRO A 134 -2.05 12.12 -5.69
C PRO A 134 -2.77 11.39 -6.84
N LEU A 135 -3.51 10.30 -6.60
CA LEU A 135 -4.19 9.54 -7.68
C LEU A 135 -5.13 10.45 -8.44
N LYS A 136 -5.00 10.44 -9.76
CA LYS A 136 -5.87 11.17 -10.69
C LYS A 136 -6.42 10.18 -11.70
N SER A 137 -7.72 10.24 -11.94
CA SER A 137 -8.26 9.60 -13.14
C SER A 137 -7.91 10.45 -14.34
N VAL A 138 -7.35 9.82 -15.37
CA VAL A 138 -6.96 10.51 -16.60
C VAL A 138 -8.22 10.80 -17.41
N ALA A 139 -8.85 11.95 -17.14
CA ALA A 139 -9.91 12.49 -17.99
C ALA A 139 -9.26 13.02 -19.28
N GLY A 140 -9.58 12.42 -20.44
CA GLY A 140 -9.15 12.95 -21.74
C GLY A 140 -8.62 11.90 -22.74
N PHE A 141 -8.31 10.69 -22.31
CA PHE A 141 -8.14 9.57 -23.23
C PHE A 141 -9.45 8.80 -23.25
N GLY A 142 -10.19 8.89 -24.36
CA GLY A 142 -11.28 7.98 -24.61
C GLY A 142 -10.74 6.56 -24.45
N LEU A 143 -11.29 5.82 -23.49
CA LEU A 143 -10.99 4.41 -23.20
C LEU A 143 -9.48 4.11 -23.11
N SER A 144 -8.85 4.25 -21.91
CA SER A 144 -7.66 3.45 -21.49
C SER A 144 -6.66 4.06 -20.49
N GLY A 145 -7.00 5.12 -19.75
CA GLY A 145 -6.18 5.46 -18.56
C GLY A 145 -6.29 4.44 -17.42
N LEU A 146 -7.37 3.64 -17.43
CA LEU A 146 -7.67 2.58 -16.46
C LEU A 146 -8.07 1.26 -17.15
N ASP A 147 -8.13 1.21 -18.49
CA ASP A 147 -8.38 -0.05 -19.22
C ASP A 147 -7.11 -0.89 -19.14
N GLY A 148 -7.20 -2.01 -18.42
CA GLY A 148 -6.05 -2.88 -18.16
C GLY A 148 -5.61 -2.93 -16.70
N VAL A 149 -6.17 -2.08 -15.83
CA VAL A 149 -5.97 -2.20 -14.38
C VAL A 149 -6.70 -3.46 -13.92
N LYS A 150 -5.94 -4.55 -13.75
CA LYS A 150 -6.45 -5.83 -13.28
C LYS A 150 -6.29 -5.89 -11.77
N PHE A 151 -7.37 -5.63 -11.05
CA PHE A 151 -7.40 -5.88 -9.62
C PHE A 151 -7.37 -7.39 -9.32
N PRO A 152 -6.73 -7.82 -8.22
CA PRO A 152 -6.73 -9.22 -7.80
C PRO A 152 -8.14 -9.77 -7.58
N ASN A 153 -8.46 -10.95 -8.10
CA ASN A 153 -9.79 -11.57 -7.94
C ASN A 153 -10.17 -11.86 -6.49
N SER A 154 -9.22 -11.84 -5.56
CA SER A 154 -9.46 -12.01 -4.13
C SER A 154 -9.83 -10.71 -3.40
N LEU A 155 -9.71 -9.54 -4.06
CA LEU A 155 -9.90 -8.23 -3.45
C LEU A 155 -11.32 -8.09 -2.88
N LYS A 156 -11.41 -7.67 -1.62
CA LYS A 156 -12.66 -7.48 -0.88
C LYS A 156 -12.91 -6.02 -0.54
N PHE A 157 -11.85 -5.31 -0.17
CA PHE A 157 -11.89 -3.94 0.30
C PHE A 157 -10.86 -3.10 -0.44
N ILE A 158 -11.29 -1.91 -0.86
CA ILE A 158 -10.39 -0.88 -1.36
C ILE A 158 -10.75 0.49 -0.79
N ASP A 159 -9.72 1.23 -0.37
CA ASP A 159 -9.81 2.62 0.01
C ASP A 159 -8.88 3.48 -0.86
N PHE A 160 -9.43 4.48 -1.54
CA PHE A 160 -8.67 5.49 -2.28
C PHE A 160 -9.18 6.90 -1.94
N SER A 161 -9.57 7.11 -0.69
CA SER A 161 -10.02 8.40 -0.15
C SER A 161 -8.91 9.46 -0.18
N LEU A 162 -9.25 10.74 -0.07
CA LEU A 162 -8.28 11.84 -0.03
C LEU A 162 -7.32 11.84 -1.24
N ASN A 163 -7.87 11.59 -2.43
CA ASN A 163 -7.16 11.64 -3.70
C ASN A 163 -7.77 12.72 -4.61
N ALA A 164 -7.38 12.78 -5.89
CA ALA A 164 -7.92 13.71 -6.88
C ALA A 164 -8.70 13.00 -8.00
N VAL A 165 -9.32 11.85 -7.71
CA VAL A 165 -10.04 11.03 -8.69
C VAL A 165 -11.32 11.73 -9.13
N THR A 166 -11.52 11.89 -10.44
CA THR A 166 -12.68 12.51 -11.09
C THR A 166 -13.67 11.49 -11.68
N SER A 167 -13.23 10.24 -11.91
CA SER A 167 -14.05 9.12 -12.36
C SER A 167 -13.64 7.81 -11.70
N MET A 168 -14.61 6.93 -11.44
CA MET A 168 -14.35 5.60 -10.85
C MET A 168 -13.46 4.72 -11.75
N PRO A 169 -12.52 3.95 -11.18
CA PRO A 169 -11.77 2.95 -11.93
C PRO A 169 -12.66 1.79 -12.37
N VAL A 170 -12.52 1.36 -13.62
CA VAL A 170 -13.16 0.13 -14.13
C VAL A 170 -12.37 -1.11 -13.68
N GLY A 171 -12.98 -2.29 -13.77
CA GLY A 171 -12.25 -3.56 -13.56
C GLY A 171 -12.21 -4.08 -12.12
N PHE A 172 -13.01 -3.54 -11.19
CA PHE A 172 -13.18 -4.19 -9.89
C PHE A 172 -13.77 -5.60 -10.06
N PRO A 173 -13.21 -6.63 -9.39
CA PRO A 173 -13.75 -7.97 -9.47
C PRO A 173 -15.09 -8.05 -8.74
N SER A 174 -15.89 -9.05 -9.10
CA SER A 174 -17.18 -9.35 -8.45
C SER A 174 -17.04 -9.76 -6.98
N THR A 175 -15.83 -9.82 -6.43
CA THR A 175 -15.54 -10.15 -5.04
C THR A 175 -15.47 -8.93 -4.13
N VAL A 176 -15.36 -7.70 -4.67
CA VAL A 176 -15.29 -6.47 -3.88
C VAL A 176 -16.61 -6.22 -3.17
N VAL A 177 -16.57 -6.16 -1.84
CA VAL A 177 -17.73 -5.92 -0.98
C VAL A 177 -17.78 -4.50 -0.44
N GLN A 178 -16.65 -3.80 -0.42
CA GLN A 178 -16.56 -2.46 0.15
C GLN A 178 -15.62 -1.56 -0.66
N ILE A 179 -16.12 -0.35 -0.97
CA ILE A 179 -15.35 0.71 -1.62
C ILE A 179 -15.48 1.99 -0.79
N THR A 180 -14.33 2.56 -0.42
CA THR A 180 -14.22 3.86 0.22
C THR A 180 -13.44 4.81 -0.69
N ALA A 181 -14.02 5.97 -0.98
CA ALA A 181 -13.46 6.95 -1.90
C ALA A 181 -13.84 8.37 -1.46
N THR A 182 -13.72 8.66 -0.17
CA THR A 182 -14.11 9.97 0.36
C THR A 182 -13.18 11.06 -0.14
N ASP A 183 -13.64 12.31 -0.11
CA ASP A 183 -12.80 13.49 -0.33
C ASP A 183 -11.99 13.43 -1.64
N ASN A 184 -12.66 12.98 -2.70
CA ASN A 184 -12.16 12.96 -4.08
C ASN A 184 -12.84 14.07 -4.91
N LYS A 185 -12.75 13.98 -6.24
CA LYS A 185 -13.34 14.94 -7.19
C LYS A 185 -14.40 14.29 -8.10
N LEU A 186 -15.02 13.19 -7.65
CA LEU A 186 -16.06 12.49 -8.40
C LEU A 186 -17.28 13.39 -8.55
N SER A 187 -17.69 13.66 -9.79
CA SER A 187 -18.83 14.55 -10.08
C SER A 187 -20.09 13.82 -10.54
N LYS A 188 -19.93 12.60 -11.09
CA LYS A 188 -21.01 11.75 -11.58
C LYS A 188 -20.69 10.28 -11.32
N LEU A 189 -21.72 9.50 -10.98
CA LEU A 189 -21.66 8.04 -10.86
C LEU A 189 -22.67 7.33 -11.80
N THR A 190 -23.35 8.09 -12.67
CA THR A 190 -24.46 7.60 -13.51
C THR A 190 -24.07 6.49 -14.49
N GLU A 191 -22.82 6.48 -14.95
CA GLU A 191 -22.30 5.54 -15.96
C GLU A 191 -21.56 4.35 -15.33
N TYR A 192 -21.33 4.35 -14.02
CA TYR A 192 -20.53 3.32 -13.37
C TYR A 192 -21.41 2.16 -12.88
N ALA A 193 -21.07 0.93 -13.29
CA ALA A 193 -21.69 -0.28 -12.80
C ALA A 193 -20.86 -0.87 -11.66
N PHE A 194 -21.40 -0.83 -10.44
CA PHE A 194 -20.76 -1.43 -9.28
C PHE A 194 -20.80 -2.97 -9.34
N PRO A 195 -19.81 -3.67 -8.76
CA PRO A 195 -19.88 -5.11 -8.56
C PRO A 195 -21.14 -5.52 -7.80
N SER A 196 -21.75 -6.66 -8.16
CA SER A 196 -23.00 -7.13 -7.55
C SER A 196 -22.89 -7.53 -6.07
N SER A 197 -21.67 -7.72 -5.56
CA SER A 197 -21.38 -8.09 -4.18
C SER A 197 -21.17 -6.91 -3.24
N ILE A 198 -21.25 -5.68 -3.75
CA ILE A 198 -21.05 -4.47 -2.95
C ILE A 198 -22.08 -4.40 -1.82
N ALA A 199 -21.58 -4.27 -0.59
CA ALA A 199 -22.34 -4.12 0.63
C ALA A 199 -22.18 -2.71 1.24
N LEU A 200 -21.02 -2.07 1.01
CA LEU A 200 -20.73 -0.75 1.58
C LEU A 200 -20.05 0.16 0.54
N LEU A 201 -20.61 1.36 0.38
CA LEU A 201 -20.06 2.44 -0.43
C LEU A 201 -19.95 3.70 0.43
N ASN A 202 -18.77 4.31 0.45
CA ASN A 202 -18.59 5.63 1.05
C ASN A 202 -17.92 6.59 0.07
N PHE A 203 -18.67 7.60 -0.38
CA PHE A 203 -18.25 8.63 -1.31
C PHE A 203 -18.39 10.05 -0.73
N SER A 204 -18.47 10.19 0.59
CA SER A 204 -18.60 11.50 1.25
C SER A 204 -17.50 12.46 0.81
N GLY A 205 -17.77 13.77 0.78
CA GLY A 205 -16.74 14.76 0.40
C GLY A 205 -16.44 14.83 -1.10
N ASN A 206 -17.23 14.17 -1.95
CA ASN A 206 -17.17 14.33 -3.41
C ASN A 206 -18.25 15.29 -3.93
N PRO A 207 -17.98 16.03 -5.02
CA PRO A 207 -18.96 16.90 -5.67
C PRO A 207 -19.96 16.12 -6.57
N ILE A 208 -20.47 14.98 -6.10
CA ILE A 208 -21.40 14.13 -6.87
C ILE A 208 -22.73 14.84 -7.02
N LYS A 209 -23.11 15.13 -8.26
CA LYS A 209 -24.39 15.77 -8.61
C LYS A 209 -25.44 14.78 -9.11
N SER A 210 -25.00 13.64 -9.62
CA SER A 210 -25.87 12.61 -10.16
C SER A 210 -25.34 11.21 -9.83
N ILE A 211 -26.25 10.38 -9.36
CA ILE A 211 -26.08 8.94 -9.19
C ILE A 211 -27.01 8.25 -10.19
N ARG A 212 -26.66 7.05 -10.66
CA ARG A 212 -27.57 6.26 -11.47
C ARG A 212 -28.85 6.02 -10.66
N GLU A 213 -30.02 6.32 -11.22
CA GLU A 213 -31.27 5.85 -10.63
C GLU A 213 -31.19 4.32 -10.58
N PHE A 214 -31.21 3.75 -9.38
CA PHE A 214 -31.46 2.32 -9.22
C PHE A 214 -32.90 2.11 -9.68
N CYS A 215 -33.11 1.67 -10.92
CA CYS A 215 -34.38 1.05 -11.26
C CYS A 215 -34.53 -0.15 -10.33
N SER A 216 -35.46 -0.07 -9.36
CA SER A 216 -35.93 -1.24 -8.63
C SER A 216 -36.40 -2.31 -9.63
N PRO A 217 -36.20 -3.60 -9.31
CA PRO A 217 -36.45 -4.71 -10.22
C PRO A 217 -37.88 -4.76 -10.77
#